data_AF-A0A2T3XMQ3-F1
#
_entry.id   AF-A0A2T3XMQ3-F1
#
_cell.length_a   1.000
_cell.length_b   1.000
_cell.length_c   1.000
_cell.angle_alpha   90.00
_cell.angle_beta   90.00
_cell.angle_gamma   90.00
#
_symmetry.space_group_name_H-M   'P 1'
#
loop_
_entity.id
_entity.type
_entity.pdbx_description
1 polymer ?
#
loop_
_entity_poly.entity_id
_entity_poly.type
_entity_poly.pdbx_seq_one_letter_code
_entity_poly.pdbx_strand_id
1 'polypeptide(L)'
;MHGLFDVIWAPGTIKMSIHERECELAHIDRMVSYLEARGADLKGQHGTVFTPRYWRARVEALSNPTGTPDRVLKLASQLLERLRKLDEAIVNSRL
;
A
#
# COMPACT_ATOMS: atom_id res chain seq x y z
N MET A 1 -7.72 22.60 -14.25
CA MET A 1 -6.56 21.88 -13.67
C MET A 1 -7.09 20.62 -13.03
N HIS A 2 -6.93 19.47 -13.71
CA HIS A 2 -7.49 18.19 -13.28
C HIS A 2 -6.64 17.60 -12.15
N GLY A 3 -7.17 17.61 -10.93
CA GLY A 3 -6.62 16.88 -9.78
C GLY A 3 -6.85 15.39 -9.96
N LEU A 4 -5.86 14.71 -10.51
CA LEU A 4 -5.86 13.29 -10.89
C LEU A 4 -5.51 12.37 -9.70
N PHE A 5 -6.02 12.67 -8.51
CA PHE A 5 -5.73 11.90 -7.28
C PHE A 5 -6.98 11.21 -6.68
N ASP A 6 -8.15 11.37 -7.29
CA ASP A 6 -9.43 10.84 -6.82
C ASP A 6 -10.01 9.73 -7.73
N VAL A 7 -9.15 8.89 -8.32
CA VAL A 7 -9.63 7.56 -8.78
C VAL A 7 -9.74 6.70 -7.54
N ILE A 8 -10.92 6.80 -6.94
CA ILE A 8 -11.47 5.97 -5.88
C ILE A 8 -11.20 4.50 -6.24
N TRP A 9 -10.23 3.90 -5.55
CA TRP A 9 -9.97 2.46 -5.60
C TRP A 9 -11.20 1.71 -5.08
N ALA A 10 -12.03 1.22 -6.00
CA ALA A 10 -13.14 0.32 -5.68
C ALA A 10 -12.62 -1.13 -5.69
N PRO A 11 -12.69 -1.87 -4.57
CA PRO A 11 -12.28 -3.27 -4.52
C PRO A 11 -13.33 -4.12 -5.25
N GLY A 12 -13.15 -4.31 -6.55
CA GLY A 12 -14.06 -5.10 -7.36
C GLY A 12 -13.66 -5.11 -8.81
N THR A 13 -12.92 -6.14 -9.22
CA THR A 13 -12.60 -6.46 -10.62
C THR A 13 -11.64 -5.49 -11.30
N ILE A 14 -10.43 -5.38 -10.76
CA ILE A 14 -9.36 -4.71 -11.49
C ILE A 14 -8.80 -5.68 -12.51
N LYS A 15 -9.21 -5.51 -13.78
CA LYS A 15 -8.51 -6.11 -14.93
C LYS A 15 -7.19 -5.35 -15.16
N MET A 16 -6.27 -5.43 -14.20
CA MET A 16 -4.90 -4.95 -14.38
C MET A 16 -4.08 -6.07 -15.00
N SER A 17 -3.32 -5.73 -16.03
CA SER A 17 -2.24 -6.56 -16.54
C SER A 17 -1.21 -6.85 -15.44
N ILE A 18 -0.38 -7.87 -15.64
CA ILE A 18 0.73 -8.16 -14.73
C ILE A 18 1.64 -6.94 -14.58
N HIS A 19 1.92 -6.24 -15.69
CA HIS A 19 2.78 -5.07 -15.69
C HIS A 19 2.20 -3.91 -14.87
N GLU A 20 0.91 -3.62 -15.00
CA GLU A 20 0.25 -2.58 -14.20
C GLU A 20 0.27 -2.91 -12.70
N ARG A 21 0.10 -4.19 -12.35
CA ARG A 21 0.23 -4.62 -10.94
C ARG A 21 1.64 -4.44 -10.41
N GLU A 22 2.65 -4.70 -11.22
CA GLU A 22 4.05 -4.47 -10.82
C GLU A 22 4.37 -2.99 -10.64
N CYS A 23 3.90 -2.15 -11.55
CA CYS A 23 4.02 -0.70 -11.43
C CYS A 23 3.30 -0.18 -10.17
N GLU A 24 2.12 -0.72 -9.87
CA GLU A 24 1.37 -0.36 -8.68
C GLU A 24 2.09 -0.82 -7.40
N LEU A 25 2.60 -2.06 -7.35
CA LEU A 25 3.39 -2.52 -6.20
C LEU A 25 4.67 -1.68 -6.02
N ALA A 26 5.33 -1.26 -7.10
CA ALA A 26 6.48 -0.37 -7.02
C ALA A 26 6.09 1.04 -6.51
N HIS A 27 4.91 1.53 -6.87
CA HIS A 27 4.37 2.77 -6.30
C HIS A 27 4.11 2.61 -4.80
N ILE A 28 3.45 1.52 -4.39
CA ILE A 28 3.16 1.23 -2.99
C ILE A 28 4.47 1.11 -2.19
N ASP A 29 5.50 0.44 -2.72
CA ASP A 29 6.80 0.31 -2.08
C ASP A 29 7.46 1.67 -1.77
N ARG A 30 7.38 2.62 -2.71
CA ARG A 30 7.86 4.00 -2.48
C ARG A 30 7.05 4.69 -1.39
N MET A 31 5.73 4.51 -1.38
CA MET A 31 4.87 5.08 -0.35
C MET A 31 5.13 4.47 1.03
N VAL A 32 5.35 3.16 1.13
CA VAL A 32 5.74 2.50 2.38
C VAL A 32 7.07 3.05 2.88
N SER A 33 8.06 3.16 2.01
CA SER A 33 9.38 3.72 2.35
C SER A 33 9.28 5.17 2.84
N TYR A 34 8.40 5.97 2.21
CA TYR A 34 8.11 7.32 2.65
C TYR A 34 7.48 7.36 4.06
N LEU A 35 6.52 6.48 4.34
CA LEU A 35 5.88 6.43 5.66
C LEU A 35 6.84 5.91 6.74
N GLU A 36 7.68 4.92 6.43
CA GLU A 36 8.74 4.44 7.33
C GLU A 36 9.73 5.56 7.68
N ALA A 37 10.14 6.36 6.69
CA ALA A 37 11.07 7.48 6.91
C ALA A 37 10.45 8.61 7.75
N ARG A 38 9.12 8.84 7.62
CA ARG A 38 8.42 9.88 8.41
C ARG A 38 8.01 9.40 9.81
N GLY A 39 7.74 8.12 10.01
CA GLY A 39 7.44 7.54 11.33
C GLY A 39 6.39 8.34 12.11
N ALA A 40 6.75 8.80 13.32
CA ALA A 40 5.87 9.58 14.20
C ALA A 40 5.52 11.00 13.69
N ASP A 41 6.22 11.51 12.67
CA ASP A 41 5.95 12.82 12.04
C ASP A 41 4.65 12.84 11.22
N LEU A 42 4.03 11.67 11.03
CA LEU A 42 2.68 11.56 10.48
C LEU A 42 1.59 11.98 11.49
N LYS A 43 1.94 12.27 12.75
CA LYS A 43 1.02 12.80 13.77
C LYS A 43 0.44 14.15 13.30
N GLY A 44 -0.81 14.12 12.86
CA GLY A 44 -1.55 15.30 12.38
C GLY A 44 -1.78 15.36 10.87
N GLN A 45 -1.24 14.41 10.10
CA GLN A 45 -1.60 14.29 8.69
C GLN A 45 -2.92 13.55 8.55
N HIS A 46 -3.94 14.26 8.06
CA HIS A 46 -5.25 13.72 7.77
C HIS A 46 -5.29 13.24 6.31
N GLY A 47 -5.42 11.93 6.12
CA GLY A 47 -5.57 11.31 4.81
C GLY A 47 -5.40 9.79 4.90
N THR A 48 -6.26 9.04 4.22
CA THR A 48 -6.20 7.57 4.21
C THR A 48 -4.85 7.05 3.70
N VAL A 49 -4.24 7.76 2.74
CA VAL A 49 -2.91 7.45 2.19
C VAL A 49 -1.76 7.55 3.20
N PHE A 50 -1.95 8.19 4.35
CA PHE A 50 -0.95 8.25 5.41
C PHE A 50 -1.10 7.12 6.44
N THR A 51 -2.07 6.23 6.24
CA THR A 51 -2.30 5.08 7.11
C THR A 51 -1.73 3.80 6.50
N PRO A 52 -0.95 2.99 7.24
CA PRO A 52 -0.47 1.70 6.74
C PRO A 52 -1.62 0.77 6.33
N ARG A 53 -2.76 0.85 7.03
CA ARG A 53 -3.95 0.04 6.74
C ARG A 53 -4.52 0.28 5.34
N TYR A 54 -4.48 1.50 4.82
CA TYR A 54 -4.92 1.80 3.45
C TYR A 54 -4.07 1.07 2.40
N TRP A 55 -2.74 1.12 2.55
CA TRP A 55 -1.82 0.44 1.64
C TRP A 55 -1.91 -1.08 1.74
N ARG A 56 -2.14 -1.61 2.95
CA ARG A 56 -2.33 -3.06 3.18
C ARG A 56 -3.46 -3.62 2.32
N ALA A 57 -4.62 -2.96 2.36
CA ALA A 57 -5.78 -3.38 1.57
C ALA A 57 -5.50 -3.35 0.05
N ARG A 58 -4.69 -2.41 -0.43
CA ARG A 58 -4.29 -2.35 -1.85
C ARG A 58 -3.38 -3.50 -2.23
N VAL A 59 -2.38 -3.81 -1.40
CA VAL A 59 -1.45 -4.93 -1.65
C VAL A 59 -2.21 -6.27 -1.66
N GLU A 60 -3.11 -6.50 -0.70
CA GLU A 60 -3.93 -7.71 -0.64
C GLU A 60 -4.72 -7.89 -1.94
N ALA A 61 -5.40 -6.83 -2.40
CA ALA A 61 -6.19 -6.86 -3.62
C ALA A 61 -5.35 -7.06 -4.91
N LEU A 62 -4.08 -6.64 -4.94
CA LEU A 62 -3.17 -6.89 -6.07
C LEU A 62 -2.65 -8.34 -6.10
N SER A 63 -2.58 -8.99 -4.93
CA SER A 63 -2.10 -10.38 -4.77
C SER A 63 -3.20 -11.44 -4.87
N ASN A 64 -4.46 -11.07 -4.66
CA ASN A 64 -5.61 -11.98 -4.66
C ASN A 64 -6.04 -12.58 -6.03
N PRO A 65 -5.81 -11.94 -7.21
CA PRO A 65 -6.26 -12.50 -8.48
C PRO A 65 -5.65 -13.87 -8.80
N THR A 66 -6.45 -14.80 -9.33
CA THR A 66 -5.98 -16.09 -9.82
C THR A 66 -4.97 -15.92 -10.97
N GLY A 67 -3.86 -16.65 -10.94
CA GLY A 67 -2.80 -16.52 -11.94
C GLY A 67 -1.83 -15.36 -11.68
N THR A 68 -1.79 -14.84 -10.45
CA THR A 68 -0.77 -13.88 -10.03
C THR A 68 0.62 -14.53 -10.05
N PRO A 69 1.61 -13.95 -10.74
CA PRO A 69 2.97 -14.49 -10.77
C PRO A 69 3.61 -14.54 -9.38
N ASP A 70 4.43 -15.56 -9.13
CA ASP A 70 5.15 -15.74 -7.85
C ASP A 70 5.93 -14.50 -7.42
N ARG A 71 6.58 -13.81 -8.38
CA ARG A 71 7.30 -12.56 -8.13
C ARG A 71 6.41 -11.45 -7.54
N VAL A 72 5.15 -11.36 -8.00
CA VAL A 72 4.17 -10.39 -7.50
C VAL A 72 3.72 -10.77 -6.09
N LEU A 73 3.49 -12.07 -5.83
CA LEU A 73 3.14 -12.59 -4.51
C LEU A 73 4.27 -12.38 -3.49
N LYS A 74 5.53 -12.58 -3.90
CA LYS A 74 6.71 -12.36 -3.07
C LYS A 74 6.86 -10.89 -2.68
N LEU A 75 6.74 -9.98 -3.65
CA LEU A 75 6.78 -8.54 -3.39
C LEU A 75 5.61 -8.09 -2.50
N ALA A 76 4.40 -8.58 -2.78
CA ALA A 76 3.23 -8.31 -1.95
C ALA A 76 3.44 -8.77 -0.51
N SER A 77 3.92 -9.99 -0.29
CA SER A 77 4.23 -10.53 1.04
C SER A 77 5.23 -9.66 1.81
N GLN A 78 6.30 -9.21 1.13
CA GLN A 78 7.29 -8.31 1.74
C GLN A 78 6.68 -6.96 2.14
N LEU A 79 5.84 -6.38 1.29
CA LEU A 79 5.15 -5.12 1.57
C LEU A 79 4.15 -5.26 2.73
N LEU A 80 3.39 -6.35 2.78
CA LEU A 80 2.45 -6.62 3.87
C LEU A 80 3.16 -6.71 5.22
N GLU A 81 4.32 -7.36 5.29
CA GLU A 81 5.12 -7.46 6.50
C GLU A 81 5.66 -6.10 6.95
N ARG A 82 6.16 -5.28 6.02
CA ARG A 82 6.60 -3.90 6.31
C ARG A 82 5.45 -3.04 6.84
N LEU A 83 4.30 -3.12 6.18
CA LEU A 83 3.08 -2.43 6.60
C LEU A 83 2.57 -2.90 7.96
N ARG A 84 2.72 -4.17 8.33
CA ARG A 84 2.39 -4.67 9.68
C ARG A 84 3.29 -4.02 10.73
N LYS A 85 4.61 -4.04 10.52
CA LYS A 85 5.58 -3.43 11.44
C LYS A 85 5.37 -1.93 11.59
N LEU A 86 5.05 -1.23 10.50
CA LEU A 86 4.79 0.20 10.53
C LEU A 86 3.51 0.54 11.31
N ASP A 87 2.46 -0.25 11.14
CA ASP A 87 1.20 -0.13 11.89
C ASP A 87 1.43 -0.36 13.40
N GLU A 88 2.17 -1.41 13.76
CA GLU A 88 2.61 -1.69 15.14
C GLU A 88 3.44 -0.54 15.72
N ALA A 89 4.40 0.01 14.95
CA ALA A 89 5.23 1.13 15.39
C ALA A 89 4.41 2.40 15.65
N ILE A 90 3.42 2.70 14.79
CA ILE A 90 2.52 3.84 14.97
C ILE A 90 1.62 3.65 16.19
N VAL A 91 1.07 2.45 16.39
CA VAL A 91 0.24 2.12 17.57
C VAL A 91 1.06 2.21 18.86
N ASN A 92 2.25 1.62 18.89
CA ASN A 92 3.12 1.65 20.07
C ASN A 92 3.69 3.05 20.37
N SER A 93 3.83 3.92 19.36
CA SER A 93 4.25 5.33 19.53
C SER A 93 3.12 6.28 19.95
N ARG A 94 1.90 5.77 20.13
CA ARG A 94 0.72 6.50 20.64
C ARG A 94 0.47 6.30 22.14
N LEU A 95 1.20 5.39 22.80
CA LEU A 95 1.31 5.30 24.26
C LEU A 95 2.42 6.24 24.75
#